data_AF-M6VUE2-F1
#
_entry.id   AF-M6VUE2-F1
#
_cell.length_a   1.000
_cell.length_b   1.000
_cell.length_c   1.000
_cell.angle_alpha   90.00
_cell.angle_beta   90.00
_cell.angle_gamma   90.00
#
_symmetry.space_group_name_H-M   'P 1'
#
loop_
_entity.id
_entity.type
_entity.pdbx_description
1 polymer ?
#
loop_
_entity_poly.entity_id
_entity_poly.type
_entity_poly.pdbx_seq_one_letter_code
_entity_poly.pdbx_strand_id
1 'polypeptide(L)' 'MQINSDYIVVDTIRSLQLVLITLSQADSISIDTESSGYYTYFSKVCLIQISAKGKIISSIL' A
#
# COMPACT_ATOMS: atom_id res chain seq x y z
N MET A 1 -12.43 18.83 -6.79
CA MET A 1 -11.07 18.52 -7.28
C MET A 1 -10.95 17.02 -7.32
N GLN A 2 -11.19 16.40 -8.48
CA GLN A 2 -11.10 14.95 -8.64
C GLN A 2 -9.64 14.63 -8.96
N ILE A 3 -8.85 14.27 -7.94
CA ILE A 3 -7.48 13.81 -8.15
C ILE A 3 -7.60 12.39 -8.70
N ASN A 4 -7.57 12.26 -10.02
CA ASN A 4 -7.51 10.96 -10.68
C ASN A 4 -6.07 10.44 -10.56
N SER A 5 -5.73 9.92 -9.39
CA SER A 5 -4.47 9.22 -9.16
C SER A 5 -4.69 7.77 -9.54
N ASP A 6 -3.98 7.27 -10.55
CA ASP A 6 -3.92 5.83 -10.83
C ASP A 6 -3.38 5.12 -9.58
N TYR A 7 -4.24 4.37 -8.88
CA TYR A 7 -3.86 3.56 -7.73
C TYR A 7 -4.01 2.07 -8.03
N ILE A 8 -3.14 1.27 -7.44
CA ILE A 8 -3.16 -0.19 -7.57
C ILE A 8 -3.62 -0.79 -6.25
N VAL A 9 -4.69 -1.58 -6.28
CA VAL A 9 -5.12 -2.39 -5.13
C VAL A 9 -4.37 -3.71 -5.14
N VAL A 10 -3.80 -4.06 -3.99
CA VAL A 10 -3.07 -5.30 -3.76
C VAL A 10 -3.75 -6.06 -2.63
N ASP A 11 -4.48 -7.11 -2.99
CA ASP A 11 -5.27 -7.96 -2.09
C ASP A 11 -4.99 -9.47 -2.30
N THR A 12 -4.04 -9.81 -3.18
CA THR A 12 -3.61 -11.19 -3.42
C THR A 12 -2.10 -11.30 -3.37
N ILE A 13 -1.60 -12.50 -3.05
CA ILE A 13 -0.16 -12.79 -3.07
C ILE A 13 0.45 -12.52 -4.45
N ARG A 14 -0.30 -12.82 -5.53
CA ARG A 14 0.17 -12.60 -6.91
C ARG A 14 0.33 -11.12 -7.22
N SER A 15 -0.64 -10.28 -6.87
CA SER A 15 -0.52 -8.82 -7.08
C SER A 15 0.59 -8.24 -6.21
N LEU A 16 0.78 -8.75 -4.99
CA LEU A 16 1.87 -8.33 -4.11
C LEU A 16 3.25 -8.63 -4.72
N GLN A 17 3.45 -9.83 -5.27
CA GLN A 17 4.71 -10.19 -5.93
C GLN A 17 5.05 -9.27 -7.10
N LEU A 18 4.06 -8.92 -7.93
CA LEU A 18 4.27 -7.98 -9.06
C LEU A 18 4.62 -6.58 -8.59
N VAL A 19 3.98 -6.11 -7.52
CA VAL A 19 4.28 -4.82 -6.91
C VAL A 19 5.68 -4.80 -6.32
N LEU A 20 6.12 -5.87 -5.64
CA LEU A 20 7.47 -5.94 -5.07
C LEU A 20 8.57 -5.85 -6.14
N ILE A 21 8.37 -6.41 -7.33
CA ILE A 21 9.29 -6.24 -8.47
C ILE A 21 9.36 -4.78 -8.92
N THR A 22 8.22 -4.08 -8.92
CA THR A 22 8.18 -2.66 -9.30
C THR A 22 8.85 -1.78 -8.25
N LEU A 23 8.59 -2.06 -6.96
CA LEU A 23 9.16 -1.34 -5.83
C LEU A 23 10.67 -1.56 -5.69
N SER A 24 11.20 -2.75 -6.02
CA SER A 24 12.64 -3.02 -5.96
C SER A 24 13.46 -2.22 -6.97
N GLN A 25 12.82 -1.70 -8.02
CA GLN A 25 13.44 -0.82 -9.02
C GLN A 25 13.26 0.67 -8.70
N ALA A 26 12.66 1.03 -7.56
CA ALA A 26 12.46 2.41 -7.16
C ALA A 26 13.64 2.91 -6.32
N ASP A 27 14.16 4.10 -6.66
CA ASP A 27 15.25 4.73 -5.90
C ASP A 27 14.79 5.20 -4.51
N SER A 28 13.50 5.50 -4.38
CA SER A 28 12.87 5.88 -3.12
C SER A 28 11.41 5.42 -3.07
N ILE A 29 10.96 5.12 -1.85
CA ILE A 29 9.60 4.72 -1.53
C ILE A 29 9.12 5.50 -0.31
N SER A 30 7.85 5.88 -0.31
CA SER A 30 7.16 6.40 0.86
C SER A 30 6.14 5.36 1.31
N ILE A 31 6.04 5.16 2.63
CA ILE A 31 5.20 4.12 3.23
C ILE A 31 4.38 4.76 4.34
N ASP A 32 3.09 4.47 4.36
CA ASP A 32 2.16 4.81 5.43
C ASP A 32 1.28 3.60 5.78
N THR A 33 0.71 3.61 6.99
CA THR A 33 -0.11 2.50 7.48
C THR A 33 -1.36 2.99 8.19
N GLU A 34 -2.49 2.37 7.90
CA GLU A 34 -3.71 2.55 8.67
C GLU A 34 -3.90 1.40 9.65
N SER A 35 -4.34 1.71 10.87
CA SER A 35 -4.57 0.72 11.91
C SER A 35 -5.94 0.86 12.57
N SER A 36 -6.47 -0.26 13.03
CA SER A 36 -7.71 -0.33 13.81
C SER A 36 -7.40 -0.80 15.23
N GLY A 37 -7.91 -0.07 16.21
CA GLY A 37 -7.79 -0.41 17.64
C GLY A 37 -9.13 -0.55 18.36
N TYR A 38 -10.27 -0.39 17.67
CA TYR A 38 -11.57 -0.37 18.36
C TYR A 38 -12.02 -1.76 18.86
N TYR A 39 -11.71 -2.82 18.10
CA TYR A 39 -12.11 -4.21 18.43
C TYR A 39 -10.91 -5.12 18.77
N THR A 40 -9.72 -4.58 18.98
CA THR A 40 -8.50 -5.34 19.22
C THR A 40 -7.74 -4.79 20.42
N TYR A 41 -7.12 -5.68 21.23
CA TYR A 41 -6.36 -5.28 22.41
C TYR A 41 -5.09 -4.47 22.06
N PHE A 42 -4.42 -4.87 20.99
CA PHE A 42 -3.35 -4.11 20.34
C PHE A 42 -3.83 -3.61 18.98
N SER A 43 -3.40 -2.41 18.57
CA SER A 43 -3.71 -1.88 17.24
C SER A 43 -3.26 -2.85 16.15
N LYS A 44 -4.18 -3.21 15.25
CA LYS A 44 -3.89 -4.06 14.09
C LYS A 44 -3.76 -3.19 12.85
N VAL A 45 -2.67 -3.36 12.09
CA VAL A 45 -2.53 -2.73 10.78
C VAL A 45 -3.52 -3.35 9.80
N CYS A 46 -4.28 -2.53 9.10
CA CYS A 46 -5.36 -2.94 8.19
C CYS A 46 -5.09 -2.53 6.73
N LEU A 47 -4.23 -1.55 6.52
CA LEU A 47 -3.84 -1.09 5.19
C LEU A 47 -2.38 -0.62 5.22
N ILE A 48 -1.64 -0.94 4.16
CA ILE A 48 -0.33 -0.36 3.89
C ILE A 48 -0.44 0.42 2.59
N GLN A 49 -0.09 1.70 2.62
CA GLN A 49 -0.03 2.55 1.44
C GLN A 49 1.44 2.82 1.10
N ILE A 50 1.80 2.59 -0.16
CA ILE A 50 3.15 2.78 -0.66
C ILE A 50 3.08 3.69 -1.87
N SER A 51 3.91 4.72 -1.93
CA SER A 51 4.08 5.53 -3.14
C SER A 51 5.52 5.49 -3.62
N ALA A 52 5.68 5.21 -4.91
CA ALA A 52 6.95 5.09 -5.60
C ALA A 52 6.83 5.62 -7.04
N LYS A 53 7.83 6.38 -7.50
CA LYS A 53 7.87 6.95 -8.87
C LYS A 53 6.56 7.66 -9.31
N GLY A 54 5.86 8.31 -8.39
CA GLY A 54 4.60 9.01 -8.66
C GLY A 54 3.36 8.11 -8.82
N LYS A 55 3.46 6.81 -8.54
CA LYS A 55 2.32 5.88 -8.45
C LYS A 55 2.00 5.53 -7.00
N ILE A 56 0.71 5.50 -6.68
CA ILE A 56 0.21 5.10 -5.37
C ILE A 56 -0.24 3.64 -5.41
N ILE A 57 0.21 2.85 -4.45
CA ILE A 57 -0.08 1.43 -4.30
C ILE A 57 -0.70 1.24 -2.92
N SER A 58 -1.88 0.62 -2.87
CA SER A 58 -2.60 0.34 -1.63
C SER A 58 -2.69 -1.17 -1.42
N SER A 59 -2.06 -1.68 -0.37
CA SER A 59 -2.08 -3.09 -0.01
C SER A 59 -2.99 -3.33 1.19
N ILE A 60 -3.96 -4.22 1.00
CA ILE A 60 -4.91 -4.63 2.03
C ILE A 60 -4.34 -5.87 2.74
N LEU A 61 -4.38 -5.87 4.07
CA LEU A 61 -3.88 -6.92 4.96
C LEU A 61 -4.97 -7.86 5.47
#